data_AF-A0A2S4PLB4-F1
#
_entry.id   AF-A0A2S4PLB4-F1
#
_cell.length_a   1.000
_cell.length_b   1.000
_cell.length_c   1.000
_cell.angle_alpha   90.00
_cell.angle_beta   90.00
_cell.angle_gamma   90.00
#
_symmetry.space_group_name_H-M   'P 1'
#
loop_
_entity.id
_entity.type
_entity.pdbx_description
1 polymer ?
#
loop_
_entity_poly.entity_id
_entity_poly.type
_entity_poly.pdbx_seq_one_letter_code
_entity_poly.pdbx_strand_id
1 'polypeptide(L)'
;MEPLGINFIGPFPKFDGVKECWILIAVDYFSRYTWAQAAEKNDFGTAMEFLDKQIFEKFVLSGGLYMDPGPHFGEKTRRSAEEREIIWCYSLVAAKRAVGMIEKAVDILQRILKKITLEPRKWSNYVAKATLEMNRRKIAHLSHSPAQTFFGFIPTGSLGVGFSGERRTGLAAMPKADLSKVFLEERSKIQDKVLERSNLAKDRTAEKYDLRIRRPENFNPGDLVMLFDHRQSGKKLLPTWRGPFVINRLRGYMGK
;
A
#
# COMPACT_ATOMS: atom_id res chain seq x y z
N MET A 1 12.48 -6.99 0.18
CA MET A 1 11.10 -6.48 0.34
C MET A 1 11.03 -5.15 -0.38
N GLU A 2 9.97 -4.91 -1.14
CA GLU A 2 9.81 -3.70 -1.95
C GLU A 2 9.39 -2.53 -1.04
N PRO A 3 9.24 -1.31 -1.56
CA PRO A 3 8.93 -0.19 -0.69
C PRO A 3 7.61 -0.37 0.06
N LEU A 4 7.59 0.06 1.32
CA LEU A 4 6.40 -0.01 2.16
C LEU A 4 5.72 1.34 2.23
N GLY A 5 4.39 1.36 2.14
CA GLY A 5 3.58 2.52 2.53
C GLY A 5 3.17 2.39 3.99
N ILE A 6 3.32 3.44 4.81
CA ILE A 6 2.86 3.47 6.22
C ILE A 6 1.88 4.63 6.45
N ASN A 7 0.82 4.39 7.22
CA ASN A 7 -0.15 5.41 7.61
C ASN A 7 -0.84 5.13 8.95
N PHE A 8 -1.32 6.17 9.62
CA PHE A 8 -2.28 6.06 10.72
C PHE A 8 -3.72 6.27 10.20
N ILE A 9 -4.63 5.41 10.62
CA ILE A 9 -6.06 5.46 10.32
C ILE A 9 -6.79 5.88 11.59
N GLY A 10 -7.62 6.91 11.52
CA GLY A 10 -8.44 7.35 12.65
C GLY A 10 -8.73 8.86 12.67
N PRO A 11 -9.24 9.38 13.79
CA PRO A 11 -9.55 8.64 15.01
C PRO A 11 -10.80 7.75 14.86
N PHE A 12 -10.78 6.58 15.50
CA PHE A 12 -11.93 5.68 15.65
C PHE A 12 -12.83 6.12 16.83
N PRO A 13 -14.10 5.69 16.89
CA PRO A 13 -14.98 6.04 18.00
C PRO A 13 -14.42 5.60 19.35
N LYS A 14 -14.52 6.49 20.34
CA LYS A 14 -14.14 6.19 21.73
C LYS A 14 -15.25 5.40 22.41
N PHE A 15 -14.87 4.38 23.15
CA PHE A 15 -15.77 3.58 23.97
C PHE A 15 -15.16 3.42 25.36
N ASP A 16 -16.00 3.29 26.39
CA ASP A 16 -15.53 3.10 27.76
C ASP A 16 -14.66 1.85 27.87
N GLY A 17 -13.46 2.02 28.45
CA GLY A 17 -12.49 0.94 28.62
C GLY A 17 -11.62 0.62 27.39
N VAL A 18 -11.84 1.27 26.24
CA VAL A 18 -11.02 1.11 25.03
C VAL A 18 -10.03 2.25 24.93
N LYS A 19 -8.74 1.94 24.93
CA LYS A 19 -7.66 2.95 24.86
C LYS A 19 -7.26 3.25 23.42
N GLU A 20 -7.39 2.26 22.53
CA GLU A 20 -7.02 2.41 21.13
C GLU A 20 -7.96 3.38 20.42
N CYS A 21 -7.36 4.34 19.71
CA CYS A 21 -8.09 5.34 18.90
C CYS A 21 -7.66 5.31 17.43
N TRP A 22 -6.60 4.56 17.11
CA TRP A 22 -5.95 4.55 15.80
C TRP A 22 -5.67 3.13 15.34
N ILE A 23 -5.51 2.96 14.02
CA ILE A 23 -4.87 1.77 13.45
C ILE A 23 -3.64 2.25 12.70
N LEU A 24 -2.48 1.73 13.06
CA LEU A 24 -1.28 1.88 12.25
C LEU A 24 -1.26 0.77 11.21
N ILE A 25 -1.09 1.14 9.94
CA ILE A 25 -1.07 0.23 8.80
C ILE A 25 0.24 0.39 8.02
N ALA A 26 0.85 -0.71 7.61
CA ALA A 26 1.93 -0.76 6.65
C ALA A 26 1.60 -1.71 5.51
N VAL A 27 1.95 -1.36 4.28
CA VAL A 27 1.60 -2.11 3.07
C VAL A 27 2.81 -2.26 2.17
N ASP A 28 3.20 -3.50 1.84
CA ASP A 28 4.22 -3.77 0.84
C ASP A 28 3.66 -3.50 -0.58
N TYR A 29 4.34 -2.63 -1.32
CA TYR A 29 3.82 -2.13 -2.61
C TYR A 29 3.92 -3.11 -3.76
N PHE A 30 4.58 -4.25 -3.59
CA PHE A 30 4.62 -5.27 -4.62
C PHE A 30 3.60 -6.37 -4.35
N SER A 31 3.66 -6.99 -3.18
CA SER A 31 2.76 -8.07 -2.76
C SER A 31 1.39 -7.58 -2.31
N ARG A 32 1.23 -6.30 -1.95
CA ARG A 32 0.07 -5.77 -1.21
C ARG A 32 -0.09 -6.36 0.19
N TYR A 33 0.95 -7.04 0.70
CA TYR A 33 0.92 -7.62 2.03
C TYR A 33 0.81 -6.50 3.05
N THR A 34 -0.11 -6.66 3.98
CA THR A 34 -0.50 -5.61 4.92
C THR A 34 -0.21 -6.04 6.34
N TRP A 35 0.43 -5.18 7.10
CA TRP A 35 0.54 -5.24 8.55
C TRP A 35 -0.36 -4.17 9.13
N ALA A 36 -1.13 -4.48 10.15
CA ALA A 36 -1.94 -3.49 10.85
C ALA A 36 -2.07 -3.83 12.33
N GLN A 37 -2.04 -2.79 13.16
CA GLN A 37 -2.13 -2.89 14.62
C GLN A 37 -2.96 -1.73 15.17
N ALA A 38 -3.78 -2.00 16.18
CA ALA A 38 -4.50 -0.97 16.92
C ALA A 38 -3.53 -0.20 17.83
N ALA A 39 -3.73 1.11 17.94
CA ALA A 39 -2.83 2.02 18.63
C ALA A 39 -3.61 3.06 19.45
N GLU A 40 -3.10 3.39 20.63
CA GLU A 40 -3.64 4.45 21.50
C GLU A 40 -3.28 5.84 20.97
N LYS A 41 -2.06 5.98 20.43
CA LYS A 41 -1.49 7.24 19.96
C LYS A 41 -1.10 7.13 18.50
N ASN A 42 -1.06 8.27 17.82
CA ASN A 42 -0.54 8.40 16.46
C ASN A 42 0.82 9.09 16.47
N ASP A 43 1.72 8.72 17.37
CA ASP A 43 3.03 9.36 17.51
C ASP A 43 4.19 8.53 16.93
N PHE A 44 5.35 9.16 16.88
CA PHE A 44 6.59 8.56 16.42
C PHE A 44 6.96 7.28 17.16
N GLY A 45 6.85 7.28 18.50
CA GLY A 45 7.24 6.13 19.33
C GLY A 45 6.39 4.90 18.99
N THR A 46 5.08 5.09 18.87
CA THR A 46 4.14 4.06 18.47
C THR A 46 4.44 3.52 17.07
N ALA A 47 4.82 4.41 16.13
CA ALA A 47 5.19 4.01 14.78
C ALA A 47 6.44 3.13 14.73
N MET A 48 7.50 3.52 15.45
CA MET A 48 8.75 2.74 15.45
C MET A 48 8.58 1.41 16.15
N GLU A 49 7.89 1.36 17.28
CA GLU A 49 7.63 0.11 17.99
C GLU A 49 6.88 -0.89 17.10
N PHE A 50 5.91 -0.42 16.32
CA PHE A 50 5.22 -1.25 15.33
C PHE A 50 6.16 -1.73 14.22
N LEU A 51 6.96 -0.84 13.64
CA LEU A 51 7.88 -1.22 12.56
C LEU A 51 8.94 -2.20 13.04
N ASP A 52 9.47 -2.02 14.24
CA ASP A 52 10.39 -2.96 14.89
C ASP A 52 9.75 -4.34 14.99
N LYS A 53 8.64 -4.43 15.74
CA LYS A 53 7.99 -5.70 16.06
C LYS A 53 7.40 -6.41 14.86
N GLN A 54 6.86 -5.67 13.89
CA GLN A 54 6.16 -6.27 12.75
C GLN A 54 7.08 -6.50 11.55
N ILE A 55 8.14 -5.70 11.42
CA ILE A 55 8.91 -5.61 10.18
C ILE A 55 10.41 -5.82 10.42
N PHE A 56 11.09 -4.89 11.08
CA PHE A 56 12.55 -4.84 11.11
C PHE A 56 13.17 -6.03 11.87
N GLU A 57 12.52 -6.54 12.91
CA GLU A 57 12.99 -7.73 13.64
C GLU A 57 12.80 -9.04 12.85
N LYS A 58 11.94 -9.03 11.82
CA LYS A 58 11.49 -10.24 11.12
C LYS A 58 11.96 -10.31 9.66
N PHE A 59 12.20 -9.16 9.04
CA PHE A 59 12.47 -9.04 7.62
C PHE A 59 13.59 -8.03 7.37
N VAL A 60 14.44 -8.36 6.39
CA VAL A 60 15.38 -7.40 5.82
C VAL A 60 14.67 -6.59 4.73
N LEU A 61 14.66 -5.27 4.91
CA LEU A 61 14.19 -4.32 3.91
C LEU A 61 15.28 -4.08 2.88
N SER A 62 14.92 -4.14 1.60
CA SER A 62 15.84 -3.90 0.47
C SER A 62 15.44 -2.66 -0.33
N GLY A 63 14.51 -1.86 0.19
CA GLY A 63 13.93 -0.69 -0.47
C GLY A 63 13.65 0.43 0.53
N GLY A 64 12.77 1.38 0.15
CA GLY A 64 12.46 2.54 0.99
C GLY A 64 11.13 2.45 1.74
N LEU A 65 10.97 3.28 2.77
CA LEU A 65 9.70 3.54 3.44
C LEU A 65 9.06 4.78 2.84
N TYR A 66 7.86 4.63 2.29
CA TYR A 66 7.01 5.72 1.80
C TYR A 66 5.96 6.05 2.85
N MET A 67 5.82 7.33 3.18
CA MET A 67 4.81 7.74 4.14
C MET A 67 4.11 9.02 3.72
N ASP A 68 2.86 9.15 4.14
CA ASP A 68 2.12 10.41 4.02
C ASP A 68 2.85 11.50 4.81
N PRO A 69 3.09 12.72 4.26
CA PRO A 69 3.65 13.87 4.97
C PRO A 69 2.71 14.43 6.07
N GLY A 70 2.15 13.56 6.91
CA GLY A 70 1.41 13.93 8.11
C GLY A 70 2.32 14.39 9.25
N PRO A 71 1.81 15.18 10.21
CA PRO A 71 2.60 15.78 11.29
C PRO A 71 3.22 14.76 12.26
N HIS A 72 2.72 13.52 12.24
CA HIS A 72 3.14 12.41 13.09
C HIS A 72 4.44 11.75 12.62
N PHE A 73 4.81 12.01 11.37
CA PHE A 73 5.94 11.43 10.68
C PHE A 73 6.89 12.54 10.27
N GLY A 74 8.00 12.65 10.99
CA GLY A 74 8.92 13.77 10.81
C GLY A 74 10.37 13.35 10.95
N GLU A 75 11.20 14.34 11.27
CA GLU A 75 12.66 14.22 11.27
C GLU A 75 13.18 13.11 12.19
N LYS A 76 12.55 12.90 13.35
CA LYS A 76 12.94 11.83 14.28
C LYS A 76 12.75 10.45 13.66
N THR A 77 11.65 10.26 12.93
CA THR A 77 11.32 8.99 12.28
C THR A 77 12.23 8.70 11.09
N ARG A 78 12.55 9.75 10.34
CA ARG A 78 13.57 9.69 9.28
C ARG A 78 14.91 9.22 9.83
N ARG A 79 15.41 9.87 10.89
CA ARG A 79 16.71 9.55 11.47
C ARG A 79 16.81 8.11 11.97
N SER A 80 15.79 7.61 12.66
CA SER A 80 15.77 6.21 13.13
C SER A 80 15.68 5.17 12.02
N ALA A 81 15.13 5.52 10.85
CA ALA A 81 15.16 4.66 9.68
C ALA A 81 16.52 4.70 8.97
N GLU A 82 17.14 5.89 8.86
CA GLU A 82 18.45 6.07 8.26
C GLU A 82 19.57 5.37 9.06
N GLU A 83 19.47 5.36 10.40
CA GLU A 83 20.34 4.56 11.28
C GLU A 83 20.30 3.05 10.98
N ARG A 84 19.26 2.59 10.29
CA ARG A 84 19.06 1.19 9.88
C ARG A 84 19.31 0.99 8.39
N GLU A 85 19.94 1.96 7.73
CA GLU A 85 20.21 1.97 6.28
C GLU A 85 18.94 1.88 5.41
N ILE A 86 17.79 2.25 5.97
CA ILE A 86 16.50 2.26 5.25
C ILE A 86 16.33 3.61 4.58
N ILE A 87 16.09 3.60 3.27
CA ILE A 87 15.81 4.82 2.51
C ILE A 87 14.46 5.38 2.96
N TRP A 88 14.48 6.57 3.54
CA TRP A 88 13.28 7.24 4.00
C TRP A 88 12.74 8.22 2.95
N CYS A 89 11.60 7.89 2.34
CA CYS A 89 10.98 8.71 1.31
C CYS A 89 9.67 9.31 1.84
N TYR A 90 9.62 10.64 2.02
CA TYR A 90 8.33 11.30 2.10
C TYR A 90 7.58 11.07 0.78
N SER A 91 6.31 10.67 0.86
CA SER A 91 5.47 10.62 -0.32
C SER A 91 5.44 12.02 -0.92
N LEU A 92 6.09 12.21 -2.08
CA LEU A 92 5.95 13.43 -2.85
C LEU A 92 4.44 13.68 -3.03
N VAL A 93 4.00 14.93 -2.94
CA VAL A 93 2.61 15.31 -3.26
C VAL A 93 2.21 14.81 -4.67
N ALA A 94 3.20 14.52 -5.53
CA ALA A 94 3.07 13.93 -6.85
C ALA A 94 2.98 12.38 -6.89
N ALA A 95 3.31 11.65 -5.82
CA ALA A 95 3.27 10.20 -5.75
C ALA A 95 1.85 9.66 -5.51
N LYS A 96 0.85 10.18 -6.24
CA LYS A 96 -0.58 9.80 -6.16
C LYS A 96 -0.80 8.29 -6.19
N ARG A 97 0.08 7.54 -6.86
CA ARG A 97 -0.01 6.08 -6.98
C ARG A 97 0.30 5.35 -5.66
N ALA A 98 1.31 5.81 -4.93
CA ALA A 98 1.71 5.28 -3.62
C ALA A 98 0.61 5.54 -2.59
N VAL A 99 0.18 6.82 -2.52
CA VAL A 99 -0.93 7.26 -1.67
C VAL A 99 -2.22 6.49 -2.00
N GLY A 100 -2.58 6.38 -3.29
CA GLY A 100 -3.78 5.65 -3.70
C GLY A 100 -3.75 4.14 -3.41
N MET A 101 -2.57 3.54 -3.22
CA MET A 101 -2.46 2.15 -2.81
C MET A 101 -2.74 1.95 -1.33
N ILE A 102 -2.18 2.81 -0.48
CA ILE A 102 -2.46 2.76 0.96
C ILE A 102 -3.91 3.15 1.25
N GLU A 103 -4.48 4.13 0.55
CA GLU A 103 -5.91 4.46 0.65
C GLU A 103 -6.81 3.27 0.33
N LYS A 104 -6.53 2.54 -0.76
CA LYS A 104 -7.29 1.32 -1.10
C LYS A 104 -7.12 0.22 -0.07
N ALA A 105 -5.94 0.10 0.54
CA ALA A 105 -5.68 -0.86 1.62
C ALA A 105 -6.51 -0.52 2.86
N VAL A 106 -6.53 0.76 3.25
CA VAL A 106 -7.36 1.30 4.35
C VAL A 106 -8.84 1.00 4.10
N ASP A 107 -9.36 1.28 2.90
CA ASP A 107 -10.75 1.01 2.52
C ASP A 107 -11.11 -0.49 2.67
N ILE A 108 -10.23 -1.38 2.22
CA ILE A 108 -10.45 -2.83 2.30
C ILE A 108 -10.46 -3.26 3.77
N LEU A 109 -9.48 -2.81 4.56
CA LEU A 109 -9.37 -3.16 5.98
C LEU A 109 -10.61 -2.71 6.75
N GLN A 110 -11.06 -1.46 6.54
CA GLN A 110 -12.26 -0.92 7.19
C GLN A 110 -13.53 -1.70 6.82
N ARG A 111 -13.68 -2.10 5.55
CA ARG A 111 -14.83 -2.94 5.12
C ARG A 111 -14.82 -4.31 5.79
N ILE A 112 -13.66 -4.93 5.93
CA ILE A 112 -13.52 -6.22 6.62
C ILE A 112 -13.84 -6.05 8.10
N LEU A 113 -13.23 -5.05 8.77
CA LEU A 113 -13.50 -4.72 10.17
C LEU A 113 -14.98 -4.52 10.44
N LYS A 114 -15.66 -3.72 9.61
CA LYS A 114 -17.11 -3.47 9.72
C LYS A 114 -17.93 -4.76 9.62
N LYS A 115 -17.48 -5.74 8.82
CA LYS A 115 -18.20 -7.00 8.60
C LYS A 115 -17.97 -8.02 9.73
N ILE A 116 -16.76 -8.07 10.29
CA ILE A 116 -16.40 -9.10 11.31
C ILE A 116 -16.61 -8.63 12.74
N THR A 117 -16.71 -7.32 12.98
CA THR A 117 -16.90 -6.75 14.31
C THR A 117 -18.38 -6.77 14.67
N LEU A 118 -18.78 -7.69 15.55
CA LEU A 118 -20.15 -7.78 16.05
C LEU A 118 -20.48 -6.64 17.03
N GLU A 119 -19.53 -6.35 17.93
CA GLU A 119 -19.64 -5.29 18.94
C GLU A 119 -18.65 -4.17 18.61
N PRO A 120 -19.10 -2.95 18.25
CA PRO A 120 -18.22 -1.84 17.89
C PRO A 120 -17.17 -1.52 18.97
N ARG A 121 -17.49 -1.71 20.25
CA ARG A 121 -16.56 -1.48 21.38
C ARG A 121 -15.32 -2.37 21.34
N LYS A 122 -15.38 -3.53 20.67
CA LYS A 122 -14.28 -4.50 20.64
C LYS A 122 -13.47 -4.42 19.35
N TRP A 123 -13.64 -3.38 18.53
CA TRP A 123 -13.04 -3.28 17.20
C TRP A 123 -11.52 -3.50 17.18
N SER A 124 -10.79 -3.04 18.21
CA SER A 124 -9.33 -3.16 18.32
C SER A 124 -8.88 -4.62 18.34
N ASN A 125 -9.64 -5.49 19.01
CA ASN A 125 -9.39 -6.93 19.08
C ASN A 125 -9.54 -7.63 17.72
N TYR A 126 -10.30 -7.04 16.78
CA TYR A 126 -10.54 -7.61 15.46
C TYR A 126 -9.53 -7.16 14.41
N VAL A 127 -8.63 -6.20 14.71
CA VAL A 127 -7.63 -5.70 13.74
C VAL A 127 -6.75 -6.82 13.21
N ALA A 128 -6.16 -7.64 14.09
CA ALA A 128 -5.32 -8.76 13.67
C ALA A 128 -6.08 -9.76 12.76
N LYS A 129 -7.33 -10.08 13.11
CA LYS A 129 -8.18 -10.97 12.32
C LYS A 129 -8.55 -10.35 10.97
N ALA A 130 -8.85 -9.05 10.93
CA ALA A 130 -9.15 -8.33 9.69
C ALA A 130 -7.95 -8.29 8.74
N THR A 131 -6.76 -8.03 9.28
CA THR A 131 -5.49 -8.04 8.54
C THR A 131 -5.22 -9.43 7.94
N LEU A 132 -5.46 -10.50 8.71
CA LEU A 132 -5.32 -11.87 8.21
C LEU A 132 -6.26 -12.13 7.03
N GLU A 133 -7.54 -11.79 7.15
CA GLU A 133 -8.52 -11.98 6.08
C GLU A 133 -8.21 -11.13 4.84
N MET A 134 -7.73 -9.90 5.05
CA MET A 134 -7.23 -9.03 3.98
C MET A 134 -6.08 -9.68 3.20
N ASN A 135 -5.09 -10.23 3.92
CA ASN A 135 -3.92 -10.85 3.30
C ASN A 135 -4.23 -12.19 2.61
N ARG A 136 -5.31 -12.87 3.00
CA ARG A 136 -5.78 -14.11 2.37
C ARG A 136 -6.62 -13.87 1.12
N ARG A 137 -7.20 -12.68 0.97
CA ARG A 137 -8.07 -12.33 -0.15
C ARG A 137 -7.31 -12.35 -1.48
N LYS A 138 -7.82 -13.09 -2.46
CA LYS A 138 -7.33 -13.07 -3.85
C LYS A 138 -7.60 -11.71 -4.50
N ILE A 139 -6.56 -11.06 -5.02
CA ILE A 139 -6.69 -9.82 -5.79
C ILE A 139 -7.03 -10.19 -7.24
N ALA A 140 -8.20 -9.78 -7.73
CA ALA A 140 -8.73 -10.25 -9.02
C ALA A 140 -7.75 -10.11 -10.20
N HIS A 141 -7.17 -8.93 -10.39
CA HIS A 141 -6.27 -8.64 -11.52
C HIS A 141 -4.88 -9.29 -11.39
N LEU A 142 -4.43 -9.65 -10.19
CA LEU A 142 -3.18 -10.39 -9.97
C LEU A 142 -3.40 -11.91 -9.90
N SER A 143 -4.64 -12.29 -9.60
CA SER A 143 -5.13 -13.64 -9.28
C SER A 143 -4.33 -14.40 -8.21
N HIS A 144 -3.62 -13.68 -7.35
CA HIS A 144 -2.99 -14.20 -6.14
C HIS A 144 -3.42 -13.35 -4.95
N SER A 145 -3.36 -13.92 -3.75
CA SER A 145 -3.52 -13.15 -2.52
C SER A 145 -2.22 -12.45 -2.12
N PRO A 146 -2.29 -11.40 -1.28
CA PRO A 146 -1.09 -10.79 -0.73
C PRO A 146 -0.19 -11.79 -0.02
N ALA A 147 -0.75 -12.71 0.77
CA ALA A 147 0.02 -13.72 1.48
C ALA A 147 0.71 -14.70 0.52
N GLN A 148 0.05 -15.12 -0.56
CA GLN A 148 0.69 -15.96 -1.60
C GLN A 148 1.85 -15.24 -2.28
N THR A 149 1.67 -13.96 -2.58
CA THR A 149 2.71 -13.17 -3.26
C THR A 149 3.91 -12.89 -2.35
N PHE A 150 3.65 -12.72 -1.06
CA PHE A 150 4.67 -12.41 -0.06
C PHE A 150 5.42 -13.65 0.43
N PHE A 151 4.72 -14.74 0.77
CA PHE A 151 5.33 -15.96 1.34
C PHE A 151 5.53 -17.08 0.33
N GLY A 152 4.90 -17.03 -0.85
CA GLY A 152 4.85 -18.14 -1.79
C GLY A 152 3.75 -19.17 -1.49
N PHE A 153 3.03 -19.02 -0.37
CA PHE A 153 1.94 -19.90 0.04
C PHE A 153 0.86 -19.12 0.80
N ILE A 154 -0.32 -19.73 1.01
CA ILE A 154 -1.35 -19.18 1.91
C ILE A 154 -1.06 -19.72 3.31
N PRO A 155 -0.73 -18.87 4.30
CA PRO A 155 -0.69 -19.31 5.69
C PRO A 155 -2.08 -19.82 6.06
N THR A 156 -2.18 -21.12 6.29
CA THR A 156 -3.38 -21.71 6.87
C THR A 156 -3.50 -21.21 8.30
N GLY A 157 -4.68 -20.68 8.66
CA GLY A 157 -5.02 -20.51 10.07
C GLY A 157 -4.96 -21.86 10.80
N SER A 158 -5.12 -21.84 12.11
CA SER A 158 -5.06 -23.02 13.01
C SER A 158 -5.89 -24.24 12.58
N LEU A 159 -6.72 -24.15 11.53
CA LEU A 159 -7.50 -25.24 10.96
C LEU A 159 -7.51 -25.14 9.42
N GLY A 160 -7.03 -26.18 8.73
CA GLY A 160 -7.39 -26.43 7.32
C GLY A 160 -6.27 -26.25 6.28
N VAL A 161 -5.21 -27.04 6.41
CA VAL A 161 -4.19 -27.44 5.44
C VAL A 161 -4.50 -27.13 3.96
N GLY A 162 -3.75 -26.18 3.38
CA GLY A 162 -3.76 -25.85 1.95
C GLY A 162 -2.53 -26.36 1.19
N PHE A 163 -1.83 -27.36 1.73
CA PHE A 163 -0.87 -28.15 0.95
C PHE A 163 -1.57 -29.47 0.62
N SER A 164 -1.59 -29.89 -0.66
CA SER A 164 -2.06 -31.24 -1.01
C SER A 164 -1.33 -32.25 -0.12
N GLY A 165 -2.03 -33.28 0.38
CA GLY A 165 -1.47 -34.26 1.33
C GLY A 165 -0.14 -34.85 0.84
N GLU A 166 -0.04 -35.12 -0.46
CA GLU A 166 1.14 -35.62 -1.17
C GLU A 166 2.35 -34.67 -1.12
N ARG A 167 2.11 -33.35 -1.13
CA ARG A 167 3.18 -32.35 -1.08
C ARG A 167 3.73 -32.19 0.34
N ARG A 168 2.90 -32.39 1.37
CA ARG A 168 3.36 -32.37 2.77
C ARG A 168 4.25 -33.55 3.09
N THR A 169 3.92 -34.74 2.58
CA THR A 169 4.74 -35.94 2.76
C THR A 169 6.07 -35.83 2.00
N GLY A 170 6.06 -35.28 0.78
CA GLY A 170 7.29 -35.02 0.03
C GLY A 170 8.19 -33.95 0.67
N LEU A 171 7.61 -32.86 1.18
CA LEU A 171 8.36 -31.81 1.90
C LEU A 171 8.89 -32.33 3.26
N ALA A 172 8.15 -33.16 3.98
CA ALA A 172 8.58 -33.69 5.28
C ALA A 172 9.81 -34.62 5.16
N ALA A 173 10.02 -35.24 4.01
CA ALA A 173 11.15 -36.13 3.73
C ALA A 173 12.42 -35.41 3.25
N MET A 174 12.36 -34.10 2.95
CA MET A 174 13.50 -33.36 2.40
C MET A 174 14.39 -32.72 3.50
N PRO A 175 15.71 -32.63 3.27
CA PRO A 175 16.59 -31.80 4.10
C PRO A 175 16.13 -30.34 4.13
N LYS A 176 16.34 -29.65 5.27
CA LYS A 176 15.92 -28.24 5.47
C LYS A 176 16.47 -27.26 4.43
N ALA A 177 17.67 -27.52 3.91
CA ALA A 177 18.30 -26.69 2.88
C ALA A 177 17.53 -26.77 1.55
N ASP A 178 17.14 -27.97 1.13
CA ASP A 178 16.38 -28.20 -0.10
C ASP A 178 14.96 -27.65 0.01
N LEU A 179 14.34 -27.78 1.19
CA LEU A 179 13.04 -27.16 1.45
C LEU A 179 13.07 -25.64 1.25
N SER A 180 14.09 -24.98 1.81
CA SER A 180 14.22 -23.53 1.71
C SER A 180 14.35 -23.09 0.25
N LYS A 181 15.12 -23.83 -0.55
CA LYS A 181 15.29 -23.59 -1.98
C LYS A 181 13.97 -23.76 -2.75
N VAL A 182 13.24 -24.84 -2.51
CA VAL A 182 11.92 -25.10 -3.14
C VAL A 182 10.94 -23.97 -2.84
N PHE A 183 10.83 -23.54 -1.58
CA PHE A 183 9.94 -22.43 -1.21
C PHE A 183 10.33 -21.11 -1.87
N LEU A 184 11.62 -20.82 -1.98
CA LEU A 184 12.13 -19.61 -2.64
C LEU A 184 11.83 -19.63 -4.15
N GLU A 185 12.04 -20.76 -4.82
CA GLU A 185 11.75 -20.91 -6.25
C GLU A 185 10.25 -20.78 -6.54
N GLU A 186 9.40 -21.40 -5.72
CA GLU A 186 7.94 -21.29 -5.86
C GLU A 186 7.45 -19.87 -5.63
N ARG A 187 7.99 -19.21 -4.61
CA ARG A 187 7.74 -17.79 -4.37
C ARG A 187 8.14 -16.97 -5.59
N SER A 188 9.35 -17.16 -6.15
CA SER A 188 9.80 -16.42 -7.35
C SER A 188 8.84 -16.59 -8.51
N LYS A 189 8.43 -17.84 -8.81
CA LYS A 189 7.46 -18.14 -9.88
C LYS A 189 6.12 -17.42 -9.70
N ILE A 190 5.65 -17.26 -8.46
CA ILE A 190 4.43 -16.50 -8.16
C ILE A 190 4.69 -15.01 -8.40
N GLN A 191 5.81 -14.48 -7.93
CA GLN A 191 6.16 -13.08 -8.07
C GLN A 191 6.31 -12.67 -9.54
N ASP A 192 6.92 -13.51 -10.38
CA ASP A 192 7.06 -13.29 -11.82
C ASP A 192 5.69 -13.19 -12.51
N LYS A 193 4.77 -14.12 -12.20
CA LYS A 193 3.39 -14.08 -12.74
C LYS A 193 2.62 -12.85 -12.27
N VAL A 194 2.83 -12.43 -11.03
CA VAL A 194 2.20 -11.22 -10.47
C VAL A 194 2.75 -9.97 -11.19
N LEU A 195 4.05 -9.92 -11.43
CA LEU A 195 4.70 -8.82 -12.15
C LEU A 195 4.19 -8.72 -13.59
N GLU A 196 4.15 -9.84 -14.32
CA GLU A 196 3.63 -9.91 -15.69
C GLU A 196 2.20 -9.38 -15.78
N ARG A 197 1.30 -9.85 -14.90
CA ARG A 197 -0.09 -9.38 -14.84
C ARG A 197 -0.23 -7.93 -14.43
N SER A 198 0.61 -7.47 -13.50
CA SER A 198 0.64 -6.07 -13.08
C SER A 198 1.02 -5.17 -14.26
N ASN A 199 2.00 -5.58 -15.08
CA ASN A 199 2.40 -4.85 -16.27
C ASN A 199 1.28 -4.85 -17.31
N LEU A 200 0.69 -6.01 -17.62
CA LEU A 200 -0.45 -6.09 -18.54
C LEU A 200 -1.63 -5.19 -18.11
N ALA A 201 -1.91 -5.11 -16.80
CA ALA A 201 -2.94 -4.23 -16.28
C ALA A 201 -2.59 -2.75 -16.42
N LYS A 202 -1.31 -2.38 -16.27
CA LYS A 202 -0.83 -1.01 -16.52
C LYS A 202 -0.97 -0.65 -17.99
N ASP A 203 -0.55 -1.54 -18.89
CA ASP A 203 -0.59 -1.31 -20.34
C ASP A 203 -2.03 -1.09 -20.81
N ARG A 204 -2.96 -1.96 -20.41
CA ARG A 204 -4.40 -1.77 -20.67
C ARG A 204 -4.97 -0.47 -20.12
N THR A 205 -4.44 0.01 -19.01
CA THR A 205 -4.88 1.28 -18.41
C THR A 205 -4.31 2.47 -19.19
N ALA A 206 -3.06 2.37 -19.64
CA ALA A 206 -2.42 3.36 -20.50
C ALA A 206 -3.13 3.46 -21.85
N GLU A 207 -3.36 2.33 -22.52
CA GLU A 207 -4.12 2.28 -23.78
C GLU A 207 -5.48 2.96 -23.66
N LYS A 208 -6.25 2.64 -22.61
CA LYS A 208 -7.55 3.28 -22.34
C LYS A 208 -7.44 4.77 -22.06
N TYR A 209 -6.38 5.19 -21.38
CA TYR A 209 -6.14 6.60 -21.11
C TYR A 209 -5.84 7.34 -22.43
N ASP A 210 -4.94 6.80 -23.23
CA ASP A 210 -4.51 7.36 -24.52
C ASP A 210 -5.68 7.46 -25.50
N LEU A 211 -6.55 6.45 -25.56
CA LEU A 211 -7.79 6.49 -26.35
C LEU A 211 -8.78 7.57 -25.88
N ARG A 212 -8.71 8.00 -24.62
CA ARG A 212 -9.59 9.02 -24.03
C ARG A 212 -9.03 10.43 -24.17
N ILE A 213 -7.76 10.57 -24.55
CA ILE A 213 -7.19 11.88 -24.90
C ILE A 213 -7.84 12.29 -26.22
N ARG A 214 -8.82 13.21 -26.15
CA ARG A 214 -9.21 14.00 -27.33
C ARG A 214 -7.92 14.61 -27.86
N ARG A 215 -7.69 14.50 -29.18
CA ARG A 215 -6.48 14.93 -29.89
C ARG A 215 -5.85 16.14 -29.19
N PRO A 216 -4.53 16.15 -28.92
CA PRO A 216 -3.90 17.31 -28.29
C PRO A 216 -4.33 18.56 -29.06
N GLU A 217 -5.02 19.47 -28.38
CA GLU A 217 -5.19 20.82 -28.91
C GLU A 217 -3.76 21.34 -29.07
N ASN A 218 -3.34 21.51 -30.32
CA ASN A 218 -2.06 22.11 -30.63
C ASN A 218 -2.16 23.58 -30.19
N PHE A 219 -1.72 23.84 -28.97
CA PHE A 219 -1.59 25.19 -28.44
C PHE A 219 -0.55 25.95 -29.25
N ASN A 220 -0.83 27.21 -29.57
CA ASN A 220 0.09 28.14 -30.22
C ASN A 220 0.38 29.34 -29.31
N PRO A 221 1.56 29.97 -29.43
CA PRO A 221 1.78 31.28 -28.84
C PRO A 221 0.69 32.27 -29.30
N GLY A 222 0.01 32.92 -28.37
CA GLY A 222 -1.14 33.80 -28.63
C GLY A 222 -2.49 33.21 -28.21
N ASP A 223 -2.59 31.89 -28.01
CA ASP A 223 -3.85 31.26 -27.60
C ASP A 223 -4.23 31.65 -26.17
N LEU A 224 -5.54 31.87 -25.94
CA LEU A 224 -6.10 32.07 -24.62
C LEU A 224 -6.42 30.72 -23.97
N VAL A 225 -5.82 30.47 -22.81
CA VAL A 225 -6.01 29.24 -22.05
C VAL A 225 -6.46 29.52 -20.62
N MET A 226 -7.25 28.58 -20.09
CA MET A 226 -7.60 28.53 -18.69
C MET A 226 -6.63 27.59 -17.97
N LEU A 227 -6.03 28.05 -16.88
CA LEU A 227 -5.11 27.26 -16.06
C LEU A 227 -5.88 26.55 -14.95
N PHE A 228 -5.72 25.23 -14.83
CA PHE A 228 -6.31 24.47 -13.73
C PHE A 228 -5.69 24.89 -12.39
N ASP A 229 -6.50 25.31 -11.43
CA ASP A 229 -6.02 25.69 -10.10
C ASP A 229 -6.08 24.50 -9.13
N HIS A 230 -4.98 23.77 -9.02
CA HIS A 230 -4.87 22.64 -8.09
C HIS A 230 -5.09 23.02 -6.61
N ARG A 231 -4.95 24.30 -6.22
CA ARG A 231 -5.12 24.74 -4.82
C ARG A 231 -6.58 25.02 -4.46
N GLN A 232 -7.39 25.39 -5.46
CA GLN A 232 -8.81 25.73 -5.28
C GLN A 232 -9.75 24.64 -5.81
N SER A 233 -9.29 23.84 -6.76
CA SER A 233 -9.99 22.68 -7.30
C SER A 233 -10.50 21.76 -6.19
N GLY A 234 -11.82 21.52 -6.19
CA GLY A 234 -12.49 20.61 -5.24
C GLY A 234 -13.04 21.28 -3.98
N LYS A 235 -12.77 22.58 -3.76
CA LYS A 235 -13.44 23.36 -2.72
C LYS A 235 -14.81 23.84 -3.23
N LYS A 236 -15.85 23.72 -2.40
CA LYS A 236 -17.21 24.14 -2.76
C LYS A 236 -17.24 25.64 -3.09
N LEU A 237 -17.98 25.99 -4.14
CA LEU A 237 -18.23 27.37 -4.60
C LEU A 237 -17.01 28.17 -5.10
N LEU A 238 -15.83 27.55 -5.23
CA LEU A 238 -14.66 28.20 -5.81
C LEU A 238 -14.41 27.76 -7.26
N PRO A 239 -13.96 28.67 -8.13
CA PRO A 239 -13.66 28.33 -9.51
C PRO A 239 -12.45 27.40 -9.59
N THR A 240 -12.65 26.28 -10.30
CA THR A 240 -11.62 25.25 -10.52
C THR A 240 -10.52 25.70 -11.49
N TRP A 241 -10.80 26.72 -12.31
CA TRP A 241 -9.93 27.21 -13.36
C TRP A 241 -9.67 28.71 -13.19
N ARG A 242 -8.45 29.15 -13.44
CA ARG A 242 -8.03 30.55 -13.44
C ARG A 242 -7.72 31.01 -14.86
N GLY A 243 -7.97 32.28 -15.15
CA GLY A 243 -7.65 32.87 -16.44
C GLY A 243 -8.73 33.85 -16.92
N PRO A 244 -8.68 34.24 -18.20
CA PRO A 244 -7.83 33.66 -19.24
C PRO A 244 -6.37 34.13 -19.18
N PHE A 245 -5.44 33.28 -19.65
CA PHE A 245 -4.01 33.57 -19.82
C PHE A 245 -3.62 33.42 -21.29
N VAL A 246 -2.61 34.17 -21.74
CA VAL A 246 -2.07 34.06 -23.10
C VAL A 246 -0.83 33.18 -23.09
N ILE A 247 -0.77 32.21 -24.00
CA ILE A 247 0.44 31.40 -24.19
C ILE A 247 1.52 32.26 -24.83
N ASN A 248 2.64 32.48 -24.15
CA ASN A 248 3.74 33.31 -24.70
C ASN A 248 4.76 32.48 -25.50
N ARG A 249 5.03 31.23 -25.09
CA ARG A 249 5.95 30.33 -25.78
C ARG A 249 5.64 28.87 -25.43
N LEU A 250 5.63 28.00 -26.43
CA LEU A 250 5.63 26.55 -26.22
C LEU A 250 7.07 26.11 -25.88
N ARG A 251 7.26 25.53 -24.69
CA ARG A 251 8.45 24.72 -24.44
C ARG A 251 8.07 23.28 -24.72
N GLY A 252 8.91 22.57 -25.50
CA GLY A 252 8.69 21.16 -25.80
C GLY A 252 8.48 20.36 -24.52
N TYR A 253 7.68 19.29 -24.62
CA TYR A 253 7.42 18.35 -23.54
C TYR A 253 8.75 17.78 -23.02
N MET A 254 9.30 18.36 -21.95
CA MET A 254 10.35 17.71 -21.18
C MET A 254 9.64 16.74 -20.25
N GLY A 255 9.48 15.50 -20.69
CA GLY A 255 9.12 14.41 -19.79
C GLY A 255 10.25 14.21 -18.78
N LYS A 256 10.06 14.70 -17.56
CA LYS A 256 10.47 14.12 -16.26
C LYS A 256 10.22 15.12 -15.14
#